data_AF-A0A7S3UNQ9-F1
#
_entry.id   AF-A0A7S3UNQ9-F1
#
_cell.length_a   1.000
_cell.length_b   1.000
_cell.length_c   1.000
_cell.angle_alpha   90.00
_cell.angle_beta   90.00
_cell.angle_gamma   90.00
#
_symmetry.space_group_name_H-M   'P 1'
#
loop_
_entity.id
_entity.type
_entity.pdbx_description
1 polymer ?
#
loop_
_entity_poly.entity_id
_entity_poly.type
_entity_poly.pdbx_seq_one_letter_code
_entity_poly.pdbx_strand_id
1 'polypeptide(L)'
;PVEVYPLNTSISIEEVAVAIKEGLTDIFKNVKVGVVDCPDLREAPFSCCKPGLGNPHEGAVVDCGGVALLYPKVDLTKEYDMRQIASIVDDHPHNGGHSDVESTIYPPSSTTSSAGSPIDHQDSLQPDPHNHAFHILGAGSCAYSVTQQNGELAINCSEEGEPHSECGTVGEDTMPERREYHSYLSGPICNVFKCTGAPGKVLRVRAGARMDPEVGSDIVGTLKSILEKAFPHSVLGMGGVVLVRKGKVMIHVMHDFTVK
;
A
#
# COMPACT_ATOMS: atom_id res chain seq x y z
N PRO A 1 -5.51 -10.37 -15.55
CA PRO A 1 -5.81 -9.08 -16.22
C PRO A 1 -5.49 -7.97 -15.23
N VAL A 2 -4.82 -6.91 -15.69
CA VAL A 2 -4.62 -5.69 -14.89
C VAL A 2 -5.72 -4.73 -15.30
N GLU A 3 -6.44 -4.20 -14.31
CA GLU A 3 -7.44 -3.15 -14.52
C GLU A 3 -6.86 -1.85 -13.98
N VAL A 4 -6.96 -0.78 -14.78
CA VAL A 4 -6.38 0.52 -14.44
C VAL A 4 -7.49 1.54 -14.34
N TYR A 5 -7.51 2.26 -13.22
CA TYR A 5 -8.49 3.29 -12.92
C TYR A 5 -7.78 4.62 -12.68
N PRO A 6 -7.73 5.52 -13.68
CA PRO A 6 -7.18 6.85 -13.49
C PRO A 6 -7.97 7.62 -12.44
N LEU A 7 -7.29 8.06 -11.37
CA LEU A 7 -7.90 8.85 -10.30
C LEU A 7 -7.84 10.34 -10.66
N ASN A 8 -8.69 10.75 -11.60
CA ASN A 8 -8.81 12.15 -12.00
C ASN A 8 -9.58 12.93 -10.93
N THR A 9 -8.84 13.59 -10.04
CA THR A 9 -9.43 14.42 -8.99
C THR A 9 -9.00 15.88 -9.13
N SER A 10 -9.97 16.80 -9.04
CA SER A 10 -9.69 18.23 -8.90
C SER A 10 -9.40 18.61 -7.44
N ILE A 11 -9.50 17.65 -6.51
CA ILE A 11 -9.32 17.87 -5.08
C ILE A 11 -7.82 18.01 -4.80
N SER A 12 -7.45 19.16 -4.25
CA SER A 12 -6.09 19.46 -3.84
C SER A 12 -5.71 18.73 -2.54
N ILE A 13 -4.41 18.53 -2.33
CA ILE A 13 -3.90 17.96 -1.08
C ILE A 13 -4.20 18.87 0.13
N GLU A 14 -4.36 20.17 -0.09
CA GLU A 14 -4.80 21.15 0.91
C GLU A 14 -6.26 20.92 1.32
N GLU A 15 -7.16 20.66 0.37
CA GLU A 15 -8.57 20.32 0.67
C GLU A 15 -8.66 19.00 1.45
N VAL A 16 -7.89 17.99 1.03
CA VAL A 16 -7.74 16.72 1.77
C VAL A 16 -7.24 16.97 3.20
N ALA A 17 -6.26 17.87 3.38
CA ALA A 17 -5.74 18.23 4.69
C ALA A 17 -6.79 18.88 5.59
N VAL A 18 -7.63 19.77 5.04
CA VAL A 18 -8.73 20.41 5.76
C VAL A 18 -9.76 19.38 6.21
N ALA A 19 -10.23 18.53 5.29
CA ALA A 19 -11.21 17.49 5.58
C ALA A 19 -10.73 16.53 6.68
N ILE A 20 -9.49 16.04 6.58
CA ILE A 20 -8.89 15.16 7.60
C ILE A 20 -8.73 15.88 8.94
N LYS A 21 -8.34 17.15 8.94
CA LYS A 21 -8.22 17.93 10.18
C LYS A 21 -9.55 18.03 10.92
N GLU A 22 -10.60 18.40 10.20
CA GLU A 22 -11.95 18.56 10.76
C GLU A 22 -12.53 17.24 11.25
N GLY A 23 -12.46 16.18 10.42
CA GLY A 23 -12.98 14.88 10.80
C GLY A 23 -12.24 14.24 11.98
N LEU A 24 -10.93 14.49 12.13
CA LEU A 24 -10.17 13.96 13.26
C LEU A 24 -10.42 14.71 14.57
N THR A 25 -10.84 15.99 14.54
CA THR A 25 -11.11 16.74 15.78
C THR A 25 -12.29 16.21 16.57
N ASP A 26 -13.20 15.48 15.92
CA ASP A 26 -14.32 14.80 16.58
C ASP A 26 -13.89 13.51 17.31
N ILE A 27 -12.70 12.99 17.02
CA ILE A 27 -12.24 11.66 17.47
C ILE A 27 -11.03 11.77 18.42
N PHE A 28 -10.15 12.75 18.17
CA PHE A 28 -8.90 12.91 18.89
C PHE A 28 -8.81 14.30 19.52
N LYS A 29 -8.33 14.34 20.77
CA LYS A 29 -8.12 15.61 21.48
C LYS A 29 -7.00 16.45 20.85
N ASN A 30 -5.94 15.81 20.36
CA ASN A 30 -4.78 16.48 19.79
C ASN A 30 -4.67 16.18 18.30
N VAL A 31 -4.99 17.16 17.45
CA VAL A 31 -4.93 17.03 15.99
C VAL A 31 -4.05 18.13 15.40
N LYS A 32 -3.09 17.73 14.56
CA LYS A 32 -2.33 18.63 13.70
C LYS A 32 -2.17 17.99 12.34
N VAL A 33 -2.71 18.65 11.32
CA VAL A 33 -2.68 18.21 9.93
C VAL A 33 -2.14 19.36 9.09
N GLY A 34 -1.33 19.06 8.08
CA GLY A 34 -0.87 20.06 7.12
C GLY A 34 0.01 19.48 6.03
N VAL A 35 0.12 20.23 4.94
CA VAL A 35 1.02 19.94 3.83
C VAL A 35 2.41 20.49 4.18
N VAL A 36 3.42 19.64 4.21
CA VAL A 36 4.78 19.97 4.66
C VAL A 36 5.82 19.36 3.71
N ASP A 37 7.05 19.85 3.77
CA ASP A 37 8.17 19.11 3.17
C ASP A 37 8.31 17.75 3.83
N CYS A 38 8.44 16.71 3.02
CA CYS A 38 8.67 15.35 3.49
C CYS A 38 9.98 15.34 4.30
N PRO A 39 9.97 14.85 5.56
CA PRO A 39 11.22 14.55 6.23
C PRO A 39 11.94 13.44 5.46
N ASP A 40 13.26 13.34 5.60
CA ASP A 40 14.00 12.22 5.03
C ASP A 40 13.50 10.91 5.64
N LEU A 41 12.80 10.09 4.85
CA LEU A 41 12.17 8.85 5.32
C LEU A 41 13.18 7.71 5.51
N ARG A 42 14.43 7.86 5.07
CA ARG A 42 15.49 6.87 5.35
C ARG A 42 15.93 6.90 6.81
N GLU A 43 15.74 8.05 7.46
CA GLU A 43 16.13 8.26 8.84
C GLU A 43 15.14 7.63 9.81
N ALA A 44 15.62 7.36 11.03
CA ALA A 44 14.74 6.96 12.12
C ALA A 44 13.64 8.02 12.35
N PRO A 45 12.38 7.62 12.60
CA PRO A 45 11.93 6.26 12.91
C PRO A 45 11.32 5.50 11.71
N PHE A 46 11.53 5.96 10.47
CA PHE A 46 10.83 5.42 9.30
C PHE A 46 11.64 4.36 8.56
N SER A 47 12.96 4.57 8.40
CA SER A 47 13.88 3.59 7.79
C SER A 47 13.43 3.07 6.41
N CYS A 48 12.76 3.92 5.63
CA CYS A 48 12.34 3.65 4.27
C CYS A 48 13.53 3.51 3.31
N CYS A 49 13.35 2.80 2.19
CA CYS A 49 14.39 2.69 1.16
C CYS A 49 14.71 4.03 0.46
N LYS A 50 13.72 4.93 0.39
CA LYS A 50 13.83 6.21 -0.32
C LYS A 50 13.55 7.41 0.60
N PRO A 51 14.10 8.61 0.28
CA PRO A 51 14.04 9.78 1.15
C PRO A 51 12.67 10.45 1.24
N GLY A 52 11.73 10.17 0.33
CA GLY A 52 10.41 10.78 0.34
C GLY A 52 9.36 9.93 -0.37
N LEU A 53 8.23 10.55 -0.74
CA LEU A 53 7.11 9.91 -1.43
C LEU A 53 6.84 10.53 -2.82
N GLY A 54 7.67 11.48 -3.26
CA GLY A 54 7.52 12.18 -4.53
C GLY A 54 6.36 13.18 -4.57
N ASN A 55 5.86 13.42 -5.78
CA ASN A 55 4.71 14.27 -6.05
C ASN A 55 3.41 13.52 -5.68
N PRO A 56 2.50 14.12 -4.88
CA PRO A 56 1.22 13.51 -4.53
C PRO A 56 0.35 13.06 -5.72
N HIS A 57 0.53 13.64 -6.91
CA HIS A 57 -0.23 13.30 -8.11
C HIS A 57 0.40 12.19 -8.98
N GLU A 58 1.59 11.69 -8.62
CA GLU A 58 2.30 10.67 -9.40
C GLU A 58 2.25 9.28 -8.75
N GLY A 59 1.67 9.18 -7.55
CA GLY A 59 1.52 7.90 -6.84
C GLY A 59 0.41 7.02 -7.40
N ALA A 60 0.50 5.72 -7.17
CA ALA A 60 -0.53 4.75 -7.50
C ALA A 60 -0.77 3.80 -6.32
N VAL A 61 -2.03 3.46 -6.06
CA VAL A 61 -2.39 2.34 -5.17
C VAL A 61 -2.67 1.12 -6.03
N VAL A 62 -2.18 -0.04 -5.59
CA VAL A 62 -2.26 -1.29 -6.34
C VAL A 62 -2.76 -2.39 -5.42
N ASP A 63 -3.83 -3.05 -5.84
CA ASP A 63 -4.40 -4.21 -5.17
C ASP A 63 -4.11 -5.47 -6.00
N CYS A 64 -3.41 -6.43 -5.41
CA CYS A 64 -3.08 -7.70 -6.05
C CYS A 64 -3.67 -8.87 -5.27
N GLY A 65 -4.29 -9.79 -6.00
CA GLY A 65 -4.84 -11.02 -5.44
C GLY A 65 -6.09 -10.75 -4.60
N GLY A 66 -6.16 -11.37 -3.42
CA GLY A 66 -7.29 -11.18 -2.51
C GLY A 66 -7.49 -12.35 -1.56
N VAL A 67 -8.37 -12.15 -0.58
CA VAL A 67 -8.70 -13.17 0.43
C VAL A 67 -9.23 -14.47 -0.20
N ALA A 68 -9.84 -14.40 -1.38
CA ALA A 68 -10.30 -15.58 -2.13
C ALA A 68 -9.16 -16.52 -2.57
N LEU A 69 -7.92 -16.03 -2.68
CA LEU A 69 -6.73 -16.83 -2.96
C LEU A 69 -6.07 -17.39 -1.69
N LEU A 70 -6.53 -16.92 -0.52
CA LEU A 70 -6.02 -17.30 0.79
C LEU A 70 -6.94 -18.32 1.48
N TYR A 71 -8.25 -18.13 1.36
CA TYR A 71 -9.28 -18.89 2.07
C TYR A 71 -10.37 -19.40 1.10
N PRO A 72 -10.88 -20.64 1.25
CA PRO A 72 -10.64 -21.62 2.33
C PRO A 72 -9.39 -22.48 2.16
N LYS A 73 -8.80 -22.51 0.96
CA LYS A 73 -7.51 -23.13 0.68
C LYS A 73 -6.63 -22.11 -0.03
N VAL A 74 -5.41 -21.95 0.45
CA VAL A 74 -4.44 -21.05 -0.16
C VAL A 74 -3.99 -21.54 -1.53
N ASP A 75 -3.83 -20.61 -2.48
CA ASP A 75 -3.14 -20.84 -3.75
C ASP A 75 -1.71 -20.30 -3.66
N LEU A 76 -0.77 -21.19 -3.32
CA LEU A 76 0.65 -20.86 -3.17
C LEU A 76 1.35 -20.52 -4.50
N THR A 77 0.67 -20.70 -5.64
CA THR A 77 1.21 -20.30 -6.95
C THR A 77 1.02 -18.81 -7.25
N LYS A 78 0.27 -18.10 -6.40
CA LYS A 78 -0.02 -16.67 -6.55
C LYS A 78 0.97 -15.88 -5.75
N GLU A 79 2.07 -15.52 -6.39
CA GLU A 79 3.06 -14.60 -5.85
C GLU A 79 3.29 -13.47 -6.85
N TYR A 80 3.56 -12.28 -6.32
CA TYR A 80 3.69 -11.04 -7.05
C TYR A 80 5.05 -10.41 -6.74
N ASP A 81 5.79 -10.08 -7.80
CA ASP A 81 7.08 -9.39 -7.69
C ASP A 81 6.86 -7.88 -7.70
N MET A 82 7.29 -7.19 -6.64
CA MET A 82 7.13 -5.74 -6.51
C MET A 82 7.79 -4.96 -7.67
N ARG A 83 8.88 -5.47 -8.26
CA ARG A 83 9.54 -4.84 -9.41
C ARG A 83 8.65 -4.87 -10.65
N GLN A 84 7.95 -5.99 -10.84
CA GLN A 84 7.01 -6.13 -11.94
C GLN A 84 5.75 -5.30 -11.73
N ILE A 85 5.25 -5.23 -10.49
CA ILE A 85 4.18 -4.29 -10.14
C ILE A 85 4.60 -2.86 -10.50
N ALA A 86 5.82 -2.44 -10.14
CA ALA A 86 6.31 -1.11 -10.48
C ALA A 86 6.32 -0.87 -11.99
N SER A 87 6.87 -1.81 -12.78
CA SER A 87 6.90 -1.74 -14.25
C SER A 87 5.49 -1.68 -14.86
N ILE A 88 4.55 -2.51 -14.40
CA ILE A 88 3.15 -2.49 -14.85
C ILE A 88 2.51 -1.14 -14.59
N VAL A 89 2.76 -0.54 -13.42
CA VAL A 89 2.23 0.80 -13.10
C VAL A 89 2.83 1.86 -14.02
N ASP A 90 4.13 1.79 -14.32
CA ASP A 90 4.81 2.75 -15.20
C ASP A 90 4.39 2.64 -16.67
N ASP A 91 4.01 1.45 -17.13
CA ASP A 91 3.44 1.21 -18.46
C ASP A 91 2.02 1.80 -18.63
N HIS A 92 1.38 2.21 -17.53
CA HIS A 92 0.06 2.85 -17.53
C HIS A 92 0.14 4.26 -16.95
N PRO A 93 0.84 5.19 -17.64
CA PRO A 93 1.05 6.53 -17.13
C PRO A 93 -0.28 7.26 -16.94
N HIS A 94 -0.30 8.17 -15.97
CA HIS A 94 -1.39 9.10 -15.67
C HIS A 94 -1.67 9.99 -16.89
N ASN A 95 -2.39 9.49 -17.90
CA ASN A 95 -2.71 10.21 -19.13
C ASN A 95 -3.73 11.32 -18.83
N GLY A 96 -3.25 12.49 -18.44
CA GLY A 96 -3.95 13.77 -18.55
C GLY A 96 -3.96 14.31 -19.98
N GLY A 97 -4.20 13.47 -20.99
CA GLY A 97 -4.14 13.84 -22.41
C GLY A 97 -5.38 13.39 -23.18
N HIS A 98 -6.13 14.38 -23.70
CA HIS A 98 -7.28 14.27 -24.60
C HIS A 98 -7.45 12.92 -25.33
N SER A 99 -8.42 12.13 -24.89
CA SER A 99 -9.29 11.43 -25.83
C SER A 99 -10.71 11.51 -25.27
N ASP A 100 -11.61 12.04 -26.09
CA ASP A 100 -13.03 12.13 -25.79
C ASP A 100 -13.59 10.71 -25.62
N VAL A 101 -13.65 10.23 -24.38
CA VAL A 101 -14.47 9.08 -24.03
C VAL A 101 -15.40 9.53 -22.92
N GLU A 102 -16.65 9.63 -23.35
CA GLU A 102 -17.84 9.99 -22.60
C GLU A 102 -17.90 9.32 -21.22
N SER A 103 -18.30 10.10 -20.22
CA SER A 103 -18.57 9.66 -18.86
C SER A 103 -19.57 8.49 -18.87
N THR A 104 -19.06 7.26 -18.75
CA THR A 104 -19.91 6.09 -18.58
C THR A 104 -19.76 5.58 -17.15
N ILE A 105 -20.84 5.84 -16.42
CA ILE A 105 -21.23 5.20 -15.17
C ILE A 105 -20.95 3.69 -15.29
N TYR A 106 -20.30 3.13 -14.26
CA TYR A 106 -20.18 1.70 -13.93
C TYR A 106 -20.97 0.77 -14.88
N PRO A 107 -20.31 0.05 -15.81
CA PRO A 107 -20.95 -1.06 -16.48
C PRO A 107 -20.78 -2.35 -15.65
N PRO A 108 -21.78 -3.25 -15.67
CA PRO A 108 -21.68 -4.53 -15.00
C PRO A 108 -20.70 -5.45 -15.76
N SER A 109 -20.09 -6.35 -14.98
CA SER A 109 -19.20 -7.43 -15.39
C SER A 109 -19.59 -8.11 -16.71
N SER A 110 -18.71 -8.05 -17.71
CA SER A 110 -18.30 -9.20 -18.53
C SER A 110 -17.48 -8.75 -19.75
N THR A 111 -16.17 -8.93 -19.71
CA THR A 111 -15.36 -9.22 -20.91
C THR A 111 -14.11 -9.99 -20.47
N THR A 112 -14.07 -11.25 -20.87
CA THR A 112 -12.96 -12.17 -20.62
C THR A 112 -11.75 -11.80 -21.47
N SER A 113 -10.66 -11.40 -20.83
CA SER A 113 -9.31 -11.51 -21.37
C SER A 113 -8.46 -12.33 -20.40
N SER A 114 -7.69 -13.27 -20.97
CA SER A 114 -6.97 -14.33 -20.26
C SER A 114 -6.00 -13.79 -19.21
N ALA A 115 -5.89 -14.55 -18.12
CA ALA A 115 -5.05 -14.32 -16.96
C ALA A 115 -3.66 -13.76 -17.28
N GLY A 116 -3.18 -12.84 -16.43
CA GLY A 116 -1.74 -12.71 -16.24
C GLY A 116 -1.29 -14.01 -15.58
N SER A 117 -0.44 -14.76 -16.26
CA SER A 117 0.10 -16.01 -15.73
C SER A 117 0.87 -15.75 -14.43
N PRO A 118 0.79 -16.63 -13.41
CA PRO A 118 1.78 -16.66 -12.36
C PRO A 118 3.16 -16.91 -12.99
N ILE A 119 4.17 -16.27 -12.43
CA ILE A 119 5.47 -16.11 -13.07
C ILE A 119 6.32 -17.33 -12.73
N ASP A 120 7.00 -17.86 -13.75
CA ASP A 120 8.06 -18.85 -13.55
C ASP A 120 9.09 -18.32 -12.56
N HIS A 121 9.48 -19.14 -11.60
CA HIS A 121 10.45 -18.85 -10.53
C HIS A 121 11.87 -18.60 -11.07
N GLN A 122 12.06 -17.55 -11.85
CA GLN A 122 13.38 -17.00 -12.15
C GLN A 122 13.61 -15.79 -11.26
N ASP A 123 14.40 -16.01 -10.20
CA ASP A 123 15.09 -15.02 -9.36
C ASP A 123 15.96 -14.01 -10.14
N SER A 124 15.89 -14.02 -11.47
CA SER A 124 16.69 -13.22 -12.37
C SER A 124 15.81 -12.56 -13.43
N LEU A 125 14.91 -11.67 -13.02
CA LEU A 125 14.62 -10.54 -13.89
C LEU A 125 15.93 -9.74 -13.99
N GLN A 126 16.56 -9.81 -15.17
CA GLN A 126 17.65 -8.90 -15.51
C GLN A 126 17.14 -7.46 -15.34
N PRO A 127 17.94 -6.54 -14.79
CA PRO A 127 17.52 -5.16 -14.62
C PRO A 127 17.07 -4.59 -15.97
N ASP A 128 15.82 -4.15 -16.05
CA ASP A 128 15.28 -3.49 -17.23
C ASP A 128 16.10 -2.21 -17.47
N PRO A 129 16.67 -2.00 -18.68
CA PRO A 129 17.40 -0.78 -19.02
C PRO A 129 16.53 0.50 -18.95
N HIS A 130 15.21 0.37 -18.77
CA HIS A 130 14.29 1.48 -18.52
C HIS A 130 13.93 1.69 -17.04
N ASN A 131 14.66 1.08 -16.09
CA ASN A 131 14.34 1.08 -14.65
C ASN A 131 13.89 2.45 -14.13
N HIS A 132 12.58 2.67 -14.09
CA HIS A 132 11.98 3.88 -13.56
C HIS A 132 12.13 3.83 -12.04
N ALA A 133 12.58 4.94 -11.45
CA ALA A 133 12.74 5.02 -10.00
C ALA A 133 11.41 4.70 -9.31
N PHE A 134 11.43 3.79 -8.33
CA PHE A 134 10.23 3.43 -7.58
C PHE A 134 10.49 3.26 -6.08
N HIS A 135 9.48 3.56 -5.30
CA HIS A 135 9.36 3.18 -3.91
C HIS A 135 8.00 2.53 -3.72
N ILE A 136 8.01 1.29 -3.26
CA ILE A 136 6.80 0.54 -2.94
C ILE A 136 6.74 0.37 -1.43
N LEU A 137 5.61 0.80 -0.87
CA LEU A 137 5.25 0.66 0.53
C LEU A 137 3.89 -0.04 0.62
N GLY A 138 3.67 -0.90 1.60
CA GLY A 138 2.35 -1.48 1.75
C GLY A 138 2.27 -2.66 2.70
N ALA A 139 1.19 -3.40 2.55
CA ALA A 139 0.93 -4.61 3.31
C ALA A 139 0.69 -5.78 2.34
N GLY A 140 1.10 -6.97 2.74
CA GLY A 140 0.80 -8.18 1.99
C GLY A 140 1.05 -9.42 2.82
N SER A 141 0.98 -10.57 2.19
CA SER A 141 1.39 -11.84 2.78
C SER A 141 2.81 -12.20 2.31
N CYS A 142 3.55 -12.91 3.16
CA CYS A 142 4.84 -13.47 2.78
C CYS A 142 4.68 -14.42 1.60
N ALA A 143 5.55 -14.29 0.60
CA ALA A 143 5.67 -15.31 -0.42
C ALA A 143 6.11 -16.63 0.24
N TYR A 144 5.34 -17.67 -0.01
CA TYR A 144 5.60 -18.98 0.59
C TYR A 144 6.86 -19.60 -0.03
N SER A 145 7.16 -19.30 -1.30
CA SER A 145 8.43 -19.69 -1.93
C SER A 145 9.66 -19.19 -1.16
N VAL A 146 9.55 -18.02 -0.53
CA VAL A 146 10.62 -17.35 0.22
C VAL A 146 10.71 -17.86 1.67
N THR A 147 9.57 -17.91 2.36
CA THR A 147 9.54 -18.14 3.81
C THR A 147 9.19 -19.57 4.21
N GLN A 148 8.62 -20.35 3.28
CA GLN A 148 8.09 -21.70 3.52
C GLN A 148 7.09 -21.77 4.68
N GLN A 149 6.46 -20.63 4.99
CA GLN A 149 5.52 -20.44 6.08
C GLN A 149 4.61 -19.25 5.74
N ASN A 150 3.36 -19.26 6.19
CA ASN A 150 2.54 -18.05 6.16
C ASN A 150 3.13 -16.91 7.02
N GLY A 151 2.86 -15.67 6.65
CA GLY A 151 3.29 -14.50 7.40
C GLY A 151 2.68 -13.20 6.87
N GLU A 152 2.70 -12.18 7.72
CA GLU A 152 2.28 -10.82 7.36
C GLU A 152 3.51 -10.01 6.94
N LEU A 153 3.41 -9.30 5.83
CA LEU A 153 4.51 -8.54 5.25
C LEU A 153 4.23 -7.04 5.35
N ALA A 154 5.16 -6.31 5.96
CA ALA A 154 5.29 -4.86 5.83
C ALA A 154 6.27 -4.58 4.67
N ILE A 155 5.71 -4.22 3.51
CA ILE A 155 6.48 -4.02 2.28
C ILE A 155 7.13 -2.64 2.31
N ASN A 156 8.42 -2.61 2.04
CA ASN A 156 9.25 -1.42 1.88
C ASN A 156 10.44 -1.80 0.99
N CYS A 157 10.36 -1.44 -0.29
CA CYS A 157 11.40 -1.77 -1.27
C CYS A 157 11.51 -0.69 -2.35
N SER A 158 12.66 -0.64 -3.00
CA SER A 158 12.92 0.27 -4.12
C SER A 158 13.64 -0.44 -5.26
N GLU A 159 13.90 0.27 -6.35
CA GLU A 159 14.68 -0.21 -7.48
C GLU A 159 16.18 -0.38 -7.18
N GLU A 160 16.63 0.20 -6.05
CA GLU A 160 18.01 0.15 -5.56
C GLU A 160 18.10 -0.65 -4.27
N GLY A 161 19.15 -1.47 -4.14
CA GLY A 161 19.50 -2.17 -2.91
C GLY A 161 18.63 -3.39 -2.58
N GLU A 162 18.83 -3.91 -1.38
CA GLU A 162 17.99 -4.97 -0.82
C GLU A 162 16.70 -4.35 -0.26
N PRO A 163 15.54 -5.05 -0.36
CA PRO A 163 14.31 -4.62 0.30
C PRO A 163 14.52 -4.38 1.80
N HIS A 164 13.98 -3.28 2.32
CA HIS A 164 13.88 -3.03 3.77
C HIS A 164 12.56 -3.58 4.33
N SER A 165 11.99 -4.61 3.68
CA SER A 165 10.73 -5.19 4.08
C SER A 165 10.92 -6.04 5.33
N GLU A 166 9.87 -6.17 6.12
CA GLU A 166 9.88 -6.99 7.33
C GLU A 166 8.62 -7.82 7.39
N CYS A 167 8.72 -9.01 7.99
CA CYS A 167 7.56 -9.85 8.18
C CYS A 167 7.33 -10.26 9.64
N GLY A 168 6.07 -10.50 9.95
CA GLY A 168 5.62 -11.21 11.14
C GLY A 168 5.27 -12.65 10.77
N THR A 169 5.82 -13.61 11.51
CA THR A 169 5.48 -15.04 11.40
C THR A 169 5.10 -15.58 12.78
N VAL A 170 4.47 -16.76 12.84
CA VAL A 170 4.18 -17.41 14.13
C VAL A 170 5.30 -18.42 14.43
N GLY A 171 5.99 -18.25 15.54
CA GLY A 171 7.04 -19.16 16.01
C GLY A 171 6.47 -20.51 16.48
N GLU A 172 7.36 -21.46 16.74
CA GLU A 172 6.98 -22.79 17.26
C GLU A 172 6.25 -22.72 18.62
N ASP A 173 6.52 -21.67 19.39
CA ASP A 173 5.89 -21.36 20.67
C ASP A 173 4.52 -20.67 20.53
N THR A 174 4.00 -20.55 19.32
CA THR A 174 2.77 -19.85 18.94
C THR A 174 2.79 -18.33 19.14
N MET A 175 3.97 -17.75 19.39
CA MET A 175 4.15 -16.31 19.55
C MET A 175 4.53 -15.65 18.22
N PRO A 176 4.17 -14.37 18.01
CA PRO A 176 4.58 -13.64 16.82
C PRO A 176 6.08 -13.32 16.87
N GLU A 177 6.78 -13.60 15.77
CA GLU A 177 8.18 -13.28 15.54
C GLU A 177 8.33 -12.31 14.39
N ARG A 178 9.12 -11.25 14.60
CA ARG A 178 9.53 -10.31 13.56
C ARG A 178 10.80 -10.80 12.89
N ARG A 179 10.86 -10.77 11.56
CA ARG A 179 12.03 -11.12 10.77
C ARG A 179 12.26 -10.09 9.66
N GLU A 180 13.50 -9.90 9.27
CA GLU A 180 13.83 -9.16 8.05
C GLU A 180 13.39 -9.98 6.83
N TYR A 181 12.94 -9.29 5.78
CA TYR A 181 12.42 -9.91 4.56
C TYR A 181 13.13 -9.34 3.33
N HIS A 182 14.15 -10.07 2.86
CA HIS A 182 15.07 -9.66 1.79
C HIS A 182 14.62 -10.12 0.40
N SER A 183 13.30 -10.11 0.11
CA SER A 183 12.76 -10.50 -1.20
C SER A 183 11.72 -9.49 -1.70
N TYR A 184 11.60 -9.38 -3.02
CA TYR A 184 10.58 -8.57 -3.71
C TYR A 184 9.26 -9.31 -3.90
N LEU A 185 9.17 -10.59 -3.52
CA LEU A 185 7.96 -11.40 -3.69
C LEU A 185 7.00 -11.21 -2.51
N SER A 186 5.71 -11.09 -2.80
CA SER A 186 4.61 -11.15 -1.83
C SER A 186 3.47 -11.99 -2.40
N GLY A 187 2.73 -12.73 -1.57
CA GLY A 187 1.60 -13.52 -2.04
C GLY A 187 0.86 -14.25 -0.92
N PRO A 188 -0.44 -14.59 -1.10
CA PRO A 188 -1.24 -14.42 -2.31
C PRO A 188 -2.02 -13.10 -2.40
N ILE A 189 -1.75 -12.16 -1.50
CA ILE A 189 -2.41 -10.86 -1.45
C ILE A 189 -1.39 -9.78 -1.10
N CYS A 190 -1.49 -8.63 -1.77
CA CYS A 190 -0.84 -7.40 -1.31
C CYS A 190 -1.63 -6.15 -1.75
N ASN A 191 -1.59 -5.13 -0.89
CA ASN A 191 -2.13 -3.79 -1.14
C ASN A 191 -0.96 -2.82 -0.96
N VAL A 192 -0.52 -2.22 -2.06
CA VAL A 192 0.70 -1.42 -2.07
C VAL A 192 0.48 -0.03 -2.66
N PHE A 193 1.31 0.90 -2.22
CA PHE A 193 1.43 2.24 -2.74
C PHE A 193 2.79 2.37 -3.44
N LYS A 194 2.74 2.63 -4.75
CA LYS A 194 3.90 2.92 -5.59
C LYS A 194 4.04 4.43 -5.73
N CYS A 195 5.25 4.94 -5.53
CA CYS A 195 5.62 6.32 -5.82
C CYS A 195 7.06 6.39 -6.33
N THR A 196 7.58 7.59 -6.60
CA THR A 196 8.96 7.78 -7.09
C THR A 196 10.01 7.73 -5.98
N GLY A 197 9.60 7.87 -4.71
CA GLY A 197 10.51 7.94 -3.57
C GLY A 197 11.28 9.27 -3.45
N ALA A 198 11.05 10.23 -4.36
CA ALA A 198 11.76 11.51 -4.37
C ALA A 198 11.35 12.41 -3.18
N PRO A 199 12.19 13.37 -2.76
CA PRO A 199 11.75 14.43 -1.86
C PRO A 199 10.57 15.22 -2.46
N GLY A 200 9.67 15.70 -1.62
CA GLY A 200 8.47 16.40 -2.08
C GLY A 200 7.61 16.89 -0.92
N LYS A 201 6.44 17.46 -1.25
CA LYS A 201 5.42 17.82 -0.26
C LYS A 201 4.58 16.59 0.09
N VAL A 202 4.24 16.44 1.37
CA VAL A 202 3.38 15.37 1.86
C VAL A 202 2.32 15.90 2.82
N LEU A 203 1.22 15.19 2.91
CA LEU A 203 0.24 15.39 3.97
C LEU A 203 0.75 14.77 5.28
N ARG A 204 1.08 15.60 6.26
CA ARG A 204 1.46 15.14 7.59
C ARG A 204 0.29 15.19 8.55
N VAL A 205 -0.19 14.02 8.95
CA VAL A 205 -1.23 13.85 9.96
C VAL A 205 -0.60 13.50 11.31
N ARG A 206 -0.96 14.23 12.36
CA ARG A 206 -0.68 13.88 13.75
C ARG A 206 -1.99 13.90 14.52
N ALA A 207 -2.35 12.74 15.06
CA ALA A 207 -3.51 12.57 15.93
C ALA A 207 -3.07 11.89 17.23
N GLY A 208 -3.65 12.26 18.35
CA GLY A 208 -3.31 11.67 19.65
C GLY A 208 -4.35 11.93 20.71
N ALA A 209 -4.34 11.08 21.75
CA ALA A 209 -5.38 11.04 22.78
C ALA A 209 -6.77 10.88 22.15
N ARG A 210 -7.02 9.69 21.58
CA ARG A 210 -8.35 9.26 21.14
C ARG A 210 -9.30 9.42 22.31
N MET A 211 -10.41 10.13 22.10
CA MET A 211 -11.29 10.54 23.18
C MET A 211 -12.15 9.37 23.69
N ASP A 212 -12.63 8.55 22.76
CA ASP A 212 -13.36 7.32 23.06
C ASP A 212 -12.71 6.16 22.27
N PRO A 213 -12.11 5.17 22.95
CA PRO A 213 -11.46 4.04 22.29
C PRO A 213 -12.44 3.09 21.60
N GLU A 214 -13.72 3.11 21.98
CA GLU A 214 -14.77 2.25 21.40
C GLU A 214 -15.45 2.89 20.18
N VAL A 215 -15.19 4.18 19.93
CA VAL A 215 -15.78 4.93 18.82
C VAL A 215 -14.81 5.09 17.65
N GLY A 216 -15.30 4.71 16.46
CA GLY A 216 -14.57 4.75 15.21
C GLY A 216 -13.77 3.48 14.93
N SER A 217 -13.07 3.44 13.81
CA SER A 217 -12.19 2.33 13.43
C SER A 217 -10.73 2.64 13.77
N ASP A 218 -9.80 1.78 13.31
CA ASP A 218 -8.39 2.13 13.23
C ASP A 218 -8.15 3.44 12.45
N ILE A 219 -6.92 3.96 12.49
CA ILE A 219 -6.60 5.25 11.88
C ILE A 219 -6.81 5.26 10.36
N VAL A 220 -6.55 4.15 9.66
CA VAL A 220 -6.70 4.05 8.21
C VAL A 220 -8.19 4.07 7.85
N GLY A 221 -9.00 3.25 8.50
CA GLY A 221 -10.46 3.25 8.32
C GLY A 221 -11.11 4.57 8.73
N THR A 222 -10.54 5.26 9.72
CA THR A 222 -11.02 6.58 10.16
C THR A 222 -10.77 7.61 9.07
N LEU A 223 -9.55 7.68 8.53
CA LEU A 223 -9.21 8.59 7.44
C LEU A 223 -10.06 8.31 6.20
N LYS A 224 -10.24 7.03 5.83
CA LYS A 224 -11.13 6.62 4.74
C LYS A 224 -12.55 7.15 4.94
N SER A 225 -13.14 6.90 6.11
CA SER A 225 -14.51 7.34 6.43
C SER A 225 -14.68 8.86 6.39
N ILE A 226 -13.65 9.62 6.78
CA ILE A 226 -13.65 11.08 6.71
C ILE A 226 -13.66 11.53 5.24
N LEU A 227 -12.79 10.95 4.42
CA LEU A 227 -12.66 11.32 3.00
C LEU A 227 -13.90 10.92 2.18
N GLU A 228 -14.50 9.75 2.43
CA GLU A 228 -15.76 9.33 1.79
C GLU A 228 -16.91 10.31 2.07
N LYS A 229 -16.97 10.85 3.30
CA LYS A 229 -17.98 11.85 3.68
C LYS A 229 -17.69 13.23 3.08
N ALA A 230 -16.42 13.63 3.05
CA ALA A 230 -16.02 14.94 2.54
C ALA A 230 -16.11 15.02 1.01
N PHE A 231 -15.85 13.91 0.31
CA PHE A 231 -15.77 13.85 -1.15
C PHE A 231 -16.59 12.67 -1.71
N PRO A 232 -17.93 12.65 -1.52
CA PRO A 232 -18.79 11.49 -1.81
C PRO A 232 -18.92 11.13 -3.29
N HIS A 233 -18.42 11.99 -4.18
CA HIS A 233 -18.49 11.82 -5.65
C HIS A 233 -17.11 11.70 -6.28
N SER A 234 -16.06 11.47 -5.48
CA SER A 234 -14.69 11.36 -5.95
C SER A 234 -14.05 10.09 -5.41
N VAL A 235 -13.21 9.46 -6.23
CA VAL A 235 -12.38 8.34 -5.81
C VAL A 235 -10.99 8.88 -5.49
N LEU A 236 -10.53 8.66 -4.27
CA LEU A 236 -9.22 9.11 -3.80
C LEU A 236 -8.37 7.90 -3.41
N GLY A 237 -7.17 7.83 -3.96
CA GLY A 237 -6.13 6.90 -3.54
C GLY A 237 -5.17 7.61 -2.59
N MET A 238 -4.84 6.97 -1.48
CA MET A 238 -3.89 7.53 -0.50
C MET A 238 -3.00 6.41 0.04
N GLY A 239 -1.69 6.66 0.03
CA GLY A 239 -0.69 5.77 0.61
C GLY A 239 0.39 6.55 1.35
N GLY A 240 1.25 5.82 2.06
CA GLY A 240 2.32 6.38 2.86
C GLY A 240 2.63 5.52 4.08
N VAL A 241 3.17 6.15 5.12
CA VAL A 241 3.62 5.47 6.35
C VAL A 241 2.85 5.96 7.58
N VAL A 242 2.56 5.03 8.49
CA VAL A 242 1.93 5.31 9.79
C VAL A 242 2.89 4.98 10.92
N LEU A 243 3.08 5.94 11.84
CA LEU A 243 3.93 5.76 13.01
C LEU A 243 3.11 5.87 14.31
N VAL A 244 3.10 4.80 15.10
CA VAL A 244 2.53 4.81 16.46
C VAL A 244 3.60 5.24 17.45
N ARG A 245 3.57 6.51 17.87
CA ARG A 245 4.57 7.06 18.81
C ARG A 245 4.34 6.66 20.27
N LYS A 246 3.08 6.47 20.66
CA LYS A 246 2.67 6.13 22.02
C LYS A 246 1.33 5.42 21.99
N GLY A 247 1.22 4.33 22.75
CA GLY A 247 0.03 3.50 22.82
C GLY A 247 0.36 2.05 22.52
N LYS A 248 -0.66 1.20 22.54
CA LYS A 248 -0.59 -0.19 22.07
C LYS A 248 -1.51 -0.31 20.87
N VAL A 249 -1.12 -1.16 19.92
CA VAL A 249 -1.97 -1.55 18.79
C VAL A 249 -2.28 -3.03 18.92
N MET A 250 -3.47 -3.41 18.49
CA MET A 250 -3.81 -4.81 18.27
C MET A 250 -3.36 -5.17 16.86
N ILE A 251 -2.52 -6.18 16.76
CA ILE A 251 -2.06 -6.76 15.50
C ILE A 251 -2.39 -8.25 15.55
N HIS A 252 -2.58 -8.85 14.38
CA HIS A 252 -2.60 -10.30 14.23
C HIS A 252 -1.44 -10.71 13.34
N VAL A 253 -1.02 -11.96 13.49
CA VAL A 253 -0.14 -12.65 12.55
C VAL A 253 -0.81 -13.99 12.27
N MET A 254 -1.09 -14.28 11.01
CA MET A 254 -1.72 -15.55 10.65
C MET A 254 -0.79 -16.73 10.96
N HIS A 255 -1.40 -17.83 11.42
CA HIS A 255 -0.70 -19.11 11.53
C HIS A 255 -0.41 -19.69 10.14
N ASP A 256 0.48 -20.68 10.09
CA ASP A 256 0.75 -21.41 8.84
C ASP A 256 -0.51 -22.14 8.33
N PHE A 257 -0.53 -22.44 7.03
CA PHE A 257 -1.69 -23.01 6.36
C PHE A 257 -1.99 -24.44 6.85
N THR A 258 -3.23 -24.69 7.25
CA THR A 258 -3.64 -25.97 7.88
C THR A 258 -3.72 -27.15 6.92
N VAL A 259 -3.77 -26.91 5.61
CA VAL A 259 -3.83 -27.93 4.56
C VAL A 259 -2.93 -27.52 3.40
N LYS A 260 -1.72 -28.07 3.39
CA LYS A 260 -0.84 -28.07 2.21
C LYS A 260 -1.51 -28.90 1.10
#